data_AF-A0A9E7CVF9-F1
#
_entry.id   AF-A0A9E7CVF9-F1
#
_cell.length_a   1.000
_cell.length_b   1.000
_cell.length_c   1.000
_cell.angle_alpha   90.00
_cell.angle_beta   90.00
_cell.angle_gamma   90.00
#
_symmetry.space_group_name_H-M   'P 1'
#
loop_
_entity.id
_entity.type
_entity.pdbx_description
1 polymer ?
#
loop_
_entity_poly.entity_id
_entity_poly.type
_entity_poly.pdbx_seq_one_letter_code
_entity_poly.pdbx_strand_id
1 'polypeptide(L)' 'MSSYIDEYIQSGQGVIISVSGQPIHGVIKGSDNGFLLVDVDNQGPRLLSIAHVEQIIPKG' A
#
# COMPACT_ATOMS: atom_id res chain seq x y z
N MET A 1 -12.54 -6.63 -3.60
CA MET A 1 -11.49 -5.64 -3.28
C MET A 1 -10.41 -6.19 -2.33
N SER A 2 -10.66 -7.20 -1.48
CA SER A 2 -9.62 -7.71 -0.55
C SER A 2 -8.54 -8.60 -1.21
N SER A 3 -8.87 -9.37 -2.24
CA SER A 3 -7.94 -10.39 -2.78
C SER A 3 -6.61 -9.86 -3.32
N TYR A 4 -6.59 -8.65 -3.88
CA TYR A 4 -5.38 -8.07 -4.49
C TYR A 4 -4.44 -7.41 -3.46
N ILE A 5 -5.01 -6.83 -2.41
CA ILE A 5 -4.21 -6.30 -1.30
C ILE A 5 -3.57 -7.47 -0.52
N ASP A 6 -4.34 -8.55 -0.32
CA ASP A 6 -3.84 -9.77 0.32
C ASP A 6 -2.68 -10.39 -0.47
N GLU A 7 -2.74 -10.37 -1.81
CA GLU A 7 -1.63 -10.83 -2.68
C GLU A 7 -0.35 -10.00 -2.49
N TYR A 8 -0.47 -8.67 -2.39
CA TYR A 8 0.70 -7.82 -2.12
C TYR A 8 1.28 -8.03 -0.72
N ILE A 9 0.41 -8.24 0.28
CA ILE A 9 0.84 -8.55 1.64
C ILE A 9 1.61 -9.88 1.67
N GLN A 10 1.09 -10.91 1.01
CA GLN A 10 1.70 -12.25 0.99
C GLN A 10 2.98 -12.31 0.18
N SER A 11 3.01 -11.66 -0.98
CA SER A 11 4.20 -11.62 -1.83
C SER A 11 5.33 -10.75 -1.26
N GLY A 12 4.98 -9.77 -0.42
CA GLY A 12 5.93 -8.75 0.03
C GLY A 12 6.47 -7.89 -1.11
N GLN A 13 5.80 -7.88 -2.26
CA GLN A 13 6.21 -7.13 -3.43
C GLN A 13 6.18 -5.62 -3.15
N GLY A 14 7.18 -4.89 -3.66
CA GLY A 14 7.15 -3.44 -3.66
C GLY A 14 5.99 -2.91 -4.50
N VAL A 15 5.36 -1.84 -4.04
CA VAL A 15 4.23 -1.19 -4.72
C VAL A 15 4.43 0.32 -4.82
N ILE A 16 3.74 0.92 -5.77
CA ILE A 16 3.49 2.36 -5.85
C ILE A 16 2.00 2.57 -5.57
N ILE A 17 1.69 3.33 -4.53
CA ILE A 17 0.33 3.64 -4.07
C ILE A 17 0.06 5.12 -4.37
N SER A 18 -0.93 5.42 -5.20
CA SER A 18 -1.39 6.80 -5.40
C SER A 18 -2.37 7.17 -4.29
N VAL A 19 -2.00 8.14 -3.46
CA VAL A 19 -2.86 8.68 -2.41
C VAL A 19 -3.13 10.15 -2.69
N SER A 20 -4.36 10.50 -3.04
CA SER A 20 -4.75 11.88 -3.38
C SER A 20 -3.81 12.53 -4.42
N GLY A 21 -3.46 11.79 -5.48
CA GLY A 21 -2.52 12.22 -6.52
C GLY A 21 -1.04 12.21 -6.13
N GLN A 22 -0.67 11.82 -4.90
CA GLN A 22 0.73 11.71 -4.47
C GLN A 22 1.19 10.23 -4.46
N PRO A 23 2.28 9.89 -5.17
CA PRO A 23 2.79 8.52 -5.16
C PRO A 23 3.55 8.22 -3.86
N ILE A 24 3.22 7.08 -3.25
CA ILE A 24 3.91 6.50 -2.09
C ILE A 24 4.53 5.18 -2.51
N HIS A 25 5.83 5.04 -2.27
CA HIS A 25 6.60 3.84 -2.60
C HIS A 25 6.87 3.04 -1.33
N GLY A 26 6.60 1.73 -1.37
CA GLY A 26 6.84 0.88 -0.20
C GLY A 26 6.31 -0.53 -0.38
N VAL A 27 6.15 -1.23 0.74
CA VAL A 27 5.60 -2.60 0.79
C VAL A 27 4.38 -2.62 1.70
N ILE A 28 3.26 -3.18 1.25
CA ILE A 28 2.07 -3.36 2.09
C ILE A 28 2.34 -4.50 3.07
N LYS A 29 2.26 -4.21 4.37
CA LYS A 29 2.49 -5.17 5.45
C LYS A 29 1.20 -5.69 6.08
N GLY A 30 0.09 -5.01 5.85
CA GLY A 30 -1.21 -5.41 6.36
C GLY A 30 -2.32 -4.48 5.87
N SER A 31 -3.56 -4.92 6.06
CA SER A 31 -4.74 -4.08 5.89
C SER A 31 -5.74 -4.38 7.00
N ASP A 32 -6.35 -3.34 7.55
CA ASP A 32 -7.42 -3.48 8.55
C ASP A 32 -8.39 -2.29 8.46
N ASN A 33 -9.69 -2.57 8.59
CA ASN A 33 -10.75 -1.58 8.78
C ASN A 33 -10.64 -0.29 7.94
N GLY A 34 -10.31 -0.40 6.65
CA GLY A 34 -10.19 0.76 5.76
C GLY A 34 -8.81 1.43 5.74
N PHE A 35 -7.78 0.80 6.32
CA PHE A 35 -6.40 1.27 6.33
C PHE A 35 -5.45 0.23 5.74
N LEU A 36 -4.35 0.72 5.15
CA LEU A 36 -3.18 -0.06 4.76
C LEU A 36 -2.02 0.29 5.69
N LEU A 37 -1.37 -0.72 6.25
CA LEU A 37 -0.06 -0.58 6.87
C LEU A 37 0.99 -0.74 5.77
N VAL A 38 1.76 0.30 5.51
CA VAL A 38 2.77 0.33 4.44
C VAL A 38 4.11 0.68 5.05
N ASP A 39 5.12 -0.15 4.83
CA ASP A 39 6.51 0.17 5.13
C ASP A 39 7.06 1.04 3.98
N VAL A 40 7.14 2.35 4.21
CA VAL A 40 7.46 3.33 3.18
C VAL A 40 8.98 3.44 3.02
N ASP A 41 9.43 3.40 1.77
CA ASP A 41 10.86 3.41 1.43
C ASP A 41 11.58 4.59 2.10
N ASN A 42 12.59 4.28 2.91
CA ASN A 42 13.40 5.26 3.67
C ASN A 42 12.61 6.16 4.64
N GLN A 43 11.36 5.82 4.96
CA GLN A 43 10.49 6.61 5.83
C GLN A 43 9.81 5.80 6.94
N GLY A 44 9.90 4.46 6.89
CA GLY A 44 9.34 3.56 7.88
C GLY A 44 7.82 3.35 7.73
N PRO A 45 7.18 2.68 8.71
CA PRO A 45 5.78 2.30 8.60
C PRO A 45 4.83 3.49 8.67
N ARG A 46 3.84 3.51 7.78
CA ARG A 46 2.74 4.47 7.74
C ARG A 46 1.40 3.77 7.59
N LEU A 47 0.37 4.36 8.19
CA LEU A 47 -1.02 3.98 7.97
C LEU A 47 -1.64 4.89 6.91
N LEU A 48 -2.13 4.29 5.84
CA LEU A 48 -2.80 5.00 4.74
C LEU A 48 -4.29 4.66 4.77
N SER A 49 -5.16 5.67 4.68
CA SER A 49 -6.60 5.44 4.52
C SER A 49 -6.89 4.96 3.10
N ILE A 50 -7.53 3.80 2.98
CA ILE A 50 -7.95 3.21 1.69
C ILE A 50 -8.92 4.16 0.97
N ALA A 51 -9.69 4.98 1.70
CA ALA A 51 -10.59 5.96 1.10
C ALA A 51 -9.88 7.03 0.25
N HIS A 52 -8.58 7.23 0.46
CA HIS A 52 -7.75 8.14 -0.33
C HIS A 52 -6.83 7.43 -1.31
N VAL A 53 -6.85 6.08 -1.35
CA VAL A 53 -6.06 5.28 -2.29
C VAL A 53 -6.80 5.20 -3.62
N GLU A 54 -6.16 5.73 -4.66
CA GLU A 54 -6.71 5.76 -6.02
C GLU A 54 -6.27 4.53 -6.82
N GLN A 55 -5.02 4.11 -6.63
CA GLN A 55 -4.42 2.97 -7.35
C GLN A 55 -3.26 2.37 -6.56
N ILE A 56 -3.05 1.07 -6.74
CA ILE A 56 -1.90 0.32 -6.26
C ILE A 56 -1.34 -0.48 -7.43
N ILE A 57 -0.09 -0.24 -7.79
CA ILE A 57 0.60 -0.93 -8.89
C ILE A 57 1.92 -1.55 -8.42
N PRO A 58 2.39 -2.65 -9.06
CA PRO A 58 3.68 -3.23 -8.75
C PRO A 58 4.81 -2.23 -9.01
N LYS A 59 5.78 -2.17 -8.10
CA LYS A 59 7.07 -1.53 -8.33
C LYS A 59 7.93 -2.53 -9.11
N GLY A 60 8.09 -2.27 -10.41
CA GLY A 60 8.88 -3.11 -11.33
C GLY A 60 10.36 -3.20 -10.96
#